data_AF-A0A4Q3T874-F1
#
_entry.id   AF-A0A4Q3T874-F1
#
_cell.length_a   1.000
_cell.length_b   1.000
_cell.length_c   1.000
_cell.angle_alpha   90.00
_cell.angle_beta   90.00
_cell.angle_gamma   90.00
#
_symmetry.space_group_name_H-M   'P 1'
#
loop_
_entity.id
_entity.type
_entity.pdbx_description
1 polymer ?
#
loop_
_entity_poly.entity_id
_entity_poly.type
_entity_poly.pdbx_seq_one_letter_code
_entity_poly.pdbx_strand_id
1 'polypeptide(L)' 'MQMPFKRRQLIALAAALTLAVPAFAQVAKPKVAGIYTVPFEQQWAGRIHKALKAAEARGEIEYKATENVSNADYERV' A
#
# COMPACT_ATOMS: atom_id res chain seq x y z
N MET A 1 -19.59 -27.99 38.75
CA MET A 1 -18.24 -28.58 38.65
C MET A 1 -17.46 -27.79 37.60
N GLN A 2 -16.69 -26.77 38.01
CA GLN A 2 -15.88 -25.97 37.07
C GLN A 2 -14.46 -26.54 37.06
N MET A 3 -14.01 -27.06 35.91
CA MET A 3 -12.62 -27.49 35.76
C MET A 3 -11.73 -26.24 35.62
N PRO A 4 -10.68 -26.08 36.45
CA PRO A 4 -9.79 -24.93 36.33
C PRO A 4 -8.96 -25.06 35.05
N PHE A 5 -9.04 -24.06 34.17
CA PHE A 5 -8.20 -23.96 32.98
C PHE A 5 -6.72 -24.07 33.38
N LYS A 6 -5.99 -25.04 32.84
CA LYS A 6 -4.57 -25.22 33.18
C LYS A 6 -3.76 -24.12 32.51
N ARG A 7 -2.84 -23.48 33.25
CA ARG A 7 -1.94 -22.43 32.74
C ARG A 7 -1.25 -22.79 31.42
N ARG A 8 -0.91 -24.07 31.22
CA ARG A 8 -0.34 -24.59 29.96
C ARG A 8 -1.30 -24.50 28.76
N GLN A 9 -2.60 -24.70 28.98
CA GLN A 9 -3.63 -24.54 27.95
C GLN A 9 -3.83 -23.07 27.58
N LEU A 10 -3.75 -22.17 28.57
CA LEU A 10 -3.80 -20.73 28.33
C LEU A 10 -2.58 -20.24 27.55
N ILE A 11 -1.37 -20.74 27.86
CA ILE A 11 -0.15 -20.40 27.13
C ILE A 11 -0.19 -20.95 25.69
N ALA A 12 -0.65 -22.18 25.49
CA ALA A 12 -0.80 -22.77 24.16
C ALA A 12 -1.82 -22.00 23.30
N LEU A 13 -2.94 -21.57 23.89
CA LEU A 13 -3.95 -20.76 23.20
C LEU A 13 -3.41 -19.37 22.84
N ALA A 14 -2.68 -18.73 23.75
CA ALA A 14 -2.05 -17.44 23.48
C ALA A 14 -1.00 -17.53 22.34
N ALA A 15 -0.20 -18.59 22.32
CA ALA A 15 0.77 -18.83 21.23
C ALA A 15 0.09 -19.15 19.89
N ALA A 16 -1.05 -19.85 19.89
CA ALA A 16 -1.83 -20.08 18.69
C ALA A 16 -2.45 -18.79 18.15
N LEU A 17 -2.91 -17.90 19.04
CA LEU A 17 -3.48 -16.60 18.67
C LEU A 17 -2.42 -15.67 18.08
N THR A 18 -1.18 -15.66 18.58
CA THR A 18 -0.09 -14.82 18.03
C THR A 18 0.32 -15.25 16.62
N LEU A 19 0.26 -16.54 16.30
CA LEU A 19 0.52 -17.07 14.95
C LEU A 19 -0.61 -16.76 13.95
N ALA A 20 -1.81 -16.41 14.42
CA ALA A 20 -2.95 -16.02 13.59
C ALA A 20 -3.00 -14.51 13.28
N VAL A 21 -2.22 -13.68 13.98
CA VAL A 21 -2.16 -12.21 13.77
C VAL A 21 -1.63 -11.78 12.38
N PRO A 22 -0.63 -12.42 11.75
CA PRO A 22 -0.10 -11.92 10.47
C PRO A 22 -1.09 -12.03 9.31
N ALA A 23 -2.20 -12.76 9.46
CA ALA A 23 -3.26 -12.84 8.46
C ALA A 23 -4.10 -11.55 8.37
N PHE A 24 -4.13 -10.71 9.41
CA PHE A 24 -4.93 -9.47 9.44
C PHE A 24 -4.12 -8.22 9.08
N ALA A 25 -2.79 -8.32 8.98
CA ALA A 25 -1.91 -7.21 8.61
C ALA A 25 -1.67 -7.15 7.08
N GLN A 26 -2.67 -7.51 6.27
CA GLN A 26 -2.63 -7.23 4.84
C GLN A 26 -2.81 -5.72 4.66
N VAL A 27 -1.70 -4.97 4.77
CA VAL A 27 -1.67 -3.54 4.46
C VAL A 27 -2.19 -3.40 3.03
N ALA A 28 -3.39 -2.83 2.90
CA ALA A 28 -3.97 -2.57 1.59
C ALA A 28 -2.96 -1.79 0.75
N LYS A 29 -2.70 -2.23 -0.48
CA LYS A 29 -1.73 -1.57 -1.34
C LYS A 29 -2.12 -0.10 -1.49
N PRO A 30 -1.25 0.85 -1.12
CA PRO A 30 -1.55 2.26 -1.29
C PRO A 30 -1.81 2.56 -2.77
N LYS A 31 -2.93 3.26 -3.02
CA LYS A 31 -3.30 3.72 -4.36
C LYS A 31 -2.60 5.04 -4.63
N VAL A 32 -1.83 5.09 -5.69
CA VAL A 32 -1.02 6.25 -6.08
C VAL A 32 -1.48 6.73 -7.46
N ALA A 33 -1.84 8.01 -7.56
CA ALA A 33 -2.19 8.66 -8.82
C ALA A 33 -1.10 9.68 -9.22
N GLY A 34 -0.53 9.52 -10.42
CA GLY A 34 0.40 10.48 -11.00
C GLY A 34 -0.29 11.39 -12.01
N ILE A 35 -0.41 12.67 -11.70
CA ILE A 35 -1.02 13.68 -12.57
C ILE A 35 0.09 14.61 -13.05
N TYR A 36 0.33 14.64 -14.36
CA TYR A 36 1.41 15.40 -14.96
C TYR A 36 0.85 16.40 -15.98
N THR A 37 1.29 17.65 -15.86
CA THR A 37 0.96 18.72 -16.81
C THR A 37 1.78 18.63 -18.10
N VAL A 38 2.90 17.91 -18.05
CA VAL A 38 3.84 17.71 -19.15
C VAL A 38 3.92 16.22 -19.51
N PRO A 39 4.27 15.89 -20.77
CA PRO A 39 4.38 14.50 -21.19
C PRO A 39 5.51 13.75 -20.47
N PHE A 40 5.39 12.43 -20.37
CA PHE A 40 6.40 11.57 -19.73
C PHE A 40 7.76 11.59 -20.41
N GLU A 41 7.83 12.04 -21.67
CA GLU A 41 9.08 12.22 -22.41
C GLU A 41 10.00 13.28 -21.77
N GLN A 42 9.43 14.20 -20.97
CA GLN A 42 10.23 15.16 -20.23
C GLN A 42 11.03 14.47 -19.12
N GLN A 43 12.31 14.83 -19.01
CA GLN A 43 13.31 14.17 -18.15
C GLN A 43 12.86 13.96 -16.69
N TRP A 44 12.18 14.93 -16.10
CA TRP A 44 11.73 14.84 -14.71
C TRP A 44 10.48 13.97 -14.54
N ALA A 45 9.44 14.22 -15.35
CA ALA A 45 8.20 13.44 -15.32
C ALA A 45 8.44 11.96 -15.65
N GLY A 46 9.25 11.68 -16.67
CA GLY A 46 9.62 10.32 -17.07
C GLY A 46 10.37 9.55 -16.00
N ARG A 47 11.27 10.20 -15.25
CA ARG A 47 11.97 9.55 -14.12
C ARG A 47 11.03 9.17 -12.99
N ILE A 48 10.10 10.05 -12.62
CA ILE A 48 9.10 9.77 -11.58
C ILE A 48 8.18 8.64 -12.03
N HIS A 49 7.66 8.72 -13.27
CA HIS A 49 6.80 7.69 -13.82
C HIS A 49 7.47 6.30 -13.81
N LYS A 50 8.74 6.24 -14.25
CA LYS A 50 9.53 4.99 -14.24
C LYS A 50 9.72 4.44 -12.82
N ALA A 51 10.01 5.29 -11.84
CA ALA A 51 10.16 4.88 -10.45
C ALA A 51 8.86 4.31 -9.87
N LEU A 52 7.73 4.94 -10.18
CA LEU A 52 6.40 4.50 -9.73
C LEU A 52 5.97 3.19 -10.41
N LYS A 53 6.23 3.03 -11.71
CA LYS A 53 6.04 1.74 -12.40
C LYS A 53 6.89 0.62 -11.80
N ALA A 54 8.12 0.93 -11.37
CA ALA A 54 8.97 -0.05 -10.68
C ALA A 54 8.40 -0.43 -9.31
N ALA A 55 7.83 0.52 -8.56
CA ALA A 55 7.17 0.24 -7.28
C ALA A 55 5.88 -0.58 -7.45
N GLU A 56 5.09 -0.29 -8.49
CA GLU A 56 3.93 -1.08 -8.88
C GLU A 56 4.33 -2.53 -9.24
N ALA A 57 5.43 -2.70 -10.01
CA ALA A 57 5.95 -4.02 -10.37
C ALA A 57 6.43 -4.84 -9.15
N ARG A 58 6.93 -4.18 -8.10
CA ARG A 58 7.23 -4.83 -6.81
C ARG A 58 5.98 -5.17 -6.00
N GLY A 59 4.80 -4.73 -6.44
CA GLY A 59 3.53 -4.96 -5.76
C GLY A 59 3.31 -4.07 -4.54
N GLU A 60 4.15 -3.04 -4.36
CA GLU A 60 4.09 -2.12 -3.21
C GLU A 60 2.93 -1.14 -3.33
N ILE A 61 2.54 -0.76 -4.56
CA ILE A 61 1.51 0.26 -4.82
C ILE A 61 0.56 -0.18 -5.95
N GLU A 62 -0.64 0.38 -5.98
CA GLU A 62 -1.50 0.38 -7.17
C GLU A 62 -1.36 1.74 -7.86
N TYR A 63 -0.77 1.79 -9.06
CA TYR A 63 -0.40 3.04 -9.72
C TYR A 63 -1.25 3.32 -10.96
N LYS A 64 -1.82 4.52 -11.03
CA LYS A 64 -2.45 5.06 -12.26
C LYS A 64 -1.85 6.42 -12.59
N ALA A 65 -1.69 6.72 -13.87
CA ALA A 65 -1.11 7.97 -14.31
C ALA A 65 -1.87 8.57 -15.49
N THR A 66 -1.86 9.90 -15.57
CA THR A 66 -2.34 10.67 -16.71
C THR A 66 -1.35 11.81 -16.99
N GLU A 67 -1.15 12.10 -18.26
CA GLU A 67 -0.26 13.17 -18.74
C GLU A 67 -1.04 14.21 -19.54
N ASN A 68 -0.42 15.37 -19.78
CA ASN A 68 -1.02 16.51 -20.47
C ASN A 68 -2.32 17.01 -19.79
N VAL A 69 -2.39 16.93 -18.46
CA VAL A 69 -3.52 17.48 -17.71
C VAL A 69 -3.44 19.00 -17.72
N SER A 70 -4.51 19.64 -18.19
CA SER A 70 -4.65 21.09 -18.28
C SER A 70 -4.45 21.76 -16.92
N ASN A 71 -3.75 22.91 -16.90
CA ASN A 71 -3.57 23.72 -15.69
C ASN A 71 -4.87 24.36 -15.18
N ALA A 72 -5.98 24.24 -15.91
CA ALA A 72 -7.29 24.76 -15.51
C ALA A 72 -7.89 24.07 -14.27
N ASP A 73 -7.37 22.89 -13.89
CA ASP A 73 -7.84 22.11 -12.74
C ASP A 73 -7.03 22.33 -11.45
N TYR A 74 -6.07 23.26 -11.47
CA TYR A 74 -5.45 23.73 -10.23
C TYR A 74 -6.39 24.75 -9.59
N GLU A 75 -7.02 24.39 -8.47
CA GLU A 75 -7.47 25.39 -7.50
C GLU A 75 -6.24 26.25 -7.18
N ARG A 76 -6.24 27.51 -7.64
CA ARG A 76 -5.11 28.40 -7.41
C ARG A 76 -5.02 28.64 -5.90
N VAL A 77 -3.88 28.31 -5.32
CA VAL A 77 -3.51 28.64 -3.93
C VAL A 77 -3.17 30.11 -3.81
#